data_AF-A0A9P0CEQ4-F1
#
_entry.id   AF-A0A9P0CEQ4-F1
#
_cell.length_a   1.000
_cell.length_b   1.000
_cell.length_c   1.000
_cell.angle_alpha   90.00
_cell.angle_beta   90.00
_cell.angle_gamma   90.00
#
_symmetry.space_group_name_H-M   'P 1'
#
loop_
_entity.id
_entity.type
_entity.pdbx_description
1 polymer ?
#
loop_
_entity_poly.entity_id
_entity_poly.type
_entity_poly.pdbx_seq_one_letter_code
_entity_poly.pdbx_strand_id
1 'polypeptide(L)'
;MTKNNPEAANSDQCARCRKFPTEISKCSKCSKCDSYYHNGCLKQLRNIKYLKDGTIICCSDNETSNKDSESASSPNEQPENSASVADKLTIRYLEEIMKQKEIIIKQQDQTIQALKDQIILMKQVASQTTVSPKISASTHKHTIPVMNTNNLHVKNSNQLVDNGNNLMESYQKRQSTNQHQITSKSVAGAVHGAESLQICQDIINLERPTPMTRRSILIGKNENSTNFPFKAARRHISNEKHYHVTNLEPEIDTAKLSDYLKKFAPNIQVQKLNSRQPEVYSSVKITVPSDESDKILNSEVWPSYVI
;
A
#
# COMPACT_ATOMS: atom_id res chain seq x y z
N MET A 1 -20.37 -63.11 -14.13
CA MET A 1 -18.92 -62.97 -13.92
C MET A 1 -18.64 -61.53 -13.56
N THR A 2 -17.86 -61.35 -12.50
CA THR A 2 -17.71 -60.19 -11.62
C THR A 2 -17.12 -58.95 -12.30
N LYS A 3 -17.73 -57.78 -12.05
CA LYS A 3 -17.22 -56.45 -12.42
C LYS A 3 -16.04 -56.11 -11.50
N ASN A 4 -14.86 -55.90 -12.08
CA ASN A 4 -13.66 -55.51 -11.35
C ASN A 4 -13.71 -54.02 -10.99
N ASN A 5 -13.39 -53.79 -9.72
CA ASN A 5 -13.34 -52.54 -8.96
C ASN A 5 -12.23 -51.62 -9.51
N PRO A 6 -12.41 -50.28 -9.63
CA PRO A 6 -11.31 -49.39 -9.97
C PRO A 6 -10.33 -49.28 -8.79
N GLU A 7 -9.04 -49.50 -9.09
CA GLU A 7 -7.93 -49.27 -8.18
C GLU A 7 -7.96 -47.83 -7.65
N ALA A 8 -8.38 -47.66 -6.40
CA ALA A 8 -8.15 -46.43 -5.66
C ALA A 8 -6.64 -46.29 -5.45
N ALA A 9 -6.00 -45.50 -6.32
CA ALA A 9 -4.61 -45.12 -6.20
C ALA A 9 -4.40 -44.34 -4.89
N ASN A 10 -4.06 -45.05 -3.81
CA ASN A 10 -3.56 -44.47 -2.57
C ASN A 10 -2.24 -43.74 -2.87
N SER A 11 -2.32 -42.44 -3.19
CA SER A 11 -1.11 -41.64 -3.25
C SER A 11 -0.65 -41.35 -1.82
N ASP A 12 0.28 -42.13 -1.30
CA ASP A 12 0.96 -41.90 0.00
C ASP A 12 1.84 -40.63 0.01
N GLN A 13 1.64 -39.73 -0.94
CA GLN A 13 2.34 -38.46 -1.05
C GLN A 13 1.56 -37.33 -0.41
N CYS A 14 2.27 -36.37 0.17
CA CYS A 14 1.65 -35.14 0.66
C CYS A 14 0.98 -34.40 -0.50
N ALA A 15 -0.34 -34.18 -0.45
CA ALA A 15 -1.09 -33.56 -1.55
C ALA A 15 -0.65 -32.12 -1.87
N ARG A 16 0.03 -31.45 -0.92
CA ARG A 16 0.58 -30.11 -1.13
C ARG A 16 1.95 -30.10 -1.81
N CYS A 17 2.92 -30.87 -1.28
CA CYS A 17 4.31 -30.80 -1.75
C CYS A 17 4.74 -31.98 -2.61
N ARG A 18 3.86 -32.98 -2.81
CA ARG A 18 4.08 -34.21 -3.57
C ARG A 18 5.28 -35.05 -3.12
N LYS A 19 5.82 -34.78 -1.92
CA LYS A 19 6.88 -35.59 -1.31
C LYS A 19 6.25 -36.66 -0.43
N PHE A 20 6.86 -37.83 -0.40
CA PHE A 20 6.53 -38.88 0.55
C PHE A 20 6.90 -38.45 1.97
N PRO A 21 6.04 -38.74 2.96
CA PRO A 21 6.37 -38.48 4.34
C PRO A 21 7.47 -39.45 4.80
N THR A 22 8.46 -38.92 5.52
CA THR A 22 9.51 -39.76 6.12
C THR A 22 8.97 -40.65 7.25
N GLU A 23 7.90 -40.19 7.92
CA GLU A 23 7.16 -40.95 8.93
C GLU A 23 5.66 -40.67 8.77
N ILE A 24 4.86 -41.72 8.55
CA ILE A 24 3.40 -41.62 8.35
C ILE A 24 2.73 -41.03 9.61
N SER A 25 3.24 -41.34 10.80
CA SER A 25 2.74 -40.82 12.09
C SER A 25 2.84 -39.30 12.24
N LYS A 26 3.66 -38.62 11.42
CA LYS A 26 3.85 -37.15 11.45
C LYS A 26 2.98 -36.42 10.42
N CYS A 27 2.05 -37.11 9.78
CA CYS A 27 1.13 -36.54 8.79
C CYS A 27 -0.31 -36.63 9.26
N SER A 28 -1.12 -35.64 8.89
CA SER A 28 -2.57 -35.71 9.09
C SER A 28 -3.25 -36.17 7.81
N LYS A 29 -4.16 -37.14 7.95
CA LYS A 29 -5.02 -37.62 6.86
C LYS A 29 -6.31 -36.80 6.80
N CYS A 30 -6.74 -36.42 5.60
CA CYS A 30 -8.06 -35.84 5.40
C CYS A 30 -9.14 -36.91 5.55
N SER A 31 -10.15 -36.65 6.38
CA SER A 31 -11.28 -37.56 6.60
C SER A 31 -12.21 -37.72 5.39
N LYS A 32 -12.19 -36.78 4.45
CA LYS A 32 -13.07 -36.79 3.25
C LYS A 32 -12.40 -37.41 2.02
N CYS A 33 -11.18 -36.95 1.69
CA CYS A 33 -10.50 -37.29 0.44
C CYS A 33 -9.27 -38.20 0.64
N ASP A 34 -9.05 -38.66 1.87
CA ASP A 34 -7.94 -39.55 2.25
C ASP A 34 -6.53 -39.04 1.92
N SER A 35 -6.39 -37.78 1.53
CA SER A 35 -5.11 -37.17 1.22
C SER A 35 -4.28 -36.92 2.48
N TYR A 36 -2.97 -37.16 2.39
CA TYR A 36 -2.02 -36.89 3.48
C TYR A 36 -1.39 -35.51 3.34
N TYR A 37 -1.06 -34.91 4.48
CA TYR A 37 -0.35 -33.65 4.53
C TYR A 37 0.69 -33.63 5.65
N HIS A 38 1.89 -33.12 5.36
CA HIS A 38 2.86 -32.80 6.40
C HIS A 38 2.31 -31.72 7.33
N ASN A 39 2.61 -31.79 8.63
CA ASN A 39 2.25 -30.75 9.59
C ASN A 39 2.72 -29.34 9.18
N GLY A 40 3.91 -29.23 8.58
CA GLY A 40 4.41 -27.96 8.02
C GLY A 40 3.60 -27.47 6.81
N CYS A 41 3.15 -28.40 5.95
CA CYS A 41 2.30 -28.11 4.80
C CYS A 41 0.89 -27.68 5.22
N LEU A 42 0.35 -28.22 6.31
CA LEU A 42 -0.96 -27.86 6.86
C LEU A 42 -1.02 -26.43 7.36
N LYS A 43 0.03 -25.98 8.06
CA LYS A 43 0.10 -24.62 8.61
C LYS A 43 -0.05 -23.50 7.57
N GLN A 44 0.22 -23.78 6.30
CA GLN A 44 0.10 -22.80 5.23
C GLN A 44 -1.17 -23.01 4.36
N LEU A 45 -2.09 -23.90 4.76
CA LEU A 45 -3.41 -24.05 4.13
C LEU A 45 -4.43 -23.25 4.97
N ARG A 46 -5.18 -22.35 4.31
CA ARG A 46 -6.05 -21.39 5.02
C ARG A 46 -7.40 -21.97 5.43
N ASN A 47 -7.85 -23.06 4.79
CA ASN A 47 -9.21 -23.59 4.91
C ASN A 47 -9.24 -25.01 5.46
N ILE A 48 -8.54 -25.26 6.56
CA ILE A 48 -8.50 -26.59 7.21
C ILE A 48 -9.23 -26.56 8.54
N LYS A 49 -10.14 -27.50 8.73
CA LYS A 49 -10.75 -27.78 10.03
C LYS A 49 -10.04 -28.95 10.68
N TYR A 50 -9.55 -28.76 11.89
CA TYR A 50 -8.93 -29.81 12.70
C TYR A 50 -9.99 -30.55 13.51
N LEU A 51 -9.99 -31.88 13.45
CA LEU A 51 -10.83 -32.75 14.29
C LEU A 51 -10.02 -33.19 15.51
N LYS A 52 -10.70 -33.64 16.57
CA LYS A 52 -10.07 -34.02 17.86
C LYS A 52 -9.12 -35.20 17.74
N ASP A 53 -9.30 -36.05 16.73
CA ASP A 53 -8.58 -37.32 16.58
C ASP A 53 -7.30 -37.19 15.75
N GLY A 54 -6.83 -35.96 15.49
CA GLY A 54 -5.65 -35.70 14.65
C GLY A 54 -5.93 -35.80 13.14
N THR A 55 -7.15 -36.16 12.74
CA THR A 55 -7.64 -36.06 11.37
C THR A 55 -8.03 -34.63 11.03
N ILE A 56 -8.03 -34.31 9.74
CA ILE A 56 -8.40 -32.98 9.24
C ILE A 56 -9.51 -33.06 8.20
N ILE A 57 -10.13 -31.92 7.91
CA ILE A 57 -11.00 -31.74 6.74
C ILE A 57 -10.36 -30.67 5.87
N CYS A 58 -9.73 -31.07 4.77
CA CYS A 58 -9.18 -30.14 3.77
C CYS A 58 -10.18 -29.81 2.66
N CYS A 59 -11.17 -30.67 2.44
CA CYS A 59 -12.29 -30.46 1.52
C CYS A 59 -13.41 -29.72 2.25
N SER A 60 -13.11 -28.55 2.80
CA SER A 60 -14.18 -27.63 3.19
C SER A 60 -14.89 -27.27 1.91
N ASP A 61 -16.12 -27.75 1.76
CA ASP A 61 -16.98 -27.36 0.65
C ASP A 61 -17.01 -25.84 0.73
N ASN A 62 -16.51 -25.18 -0.31
CA ASN A 62 -16.55 -23.73 -0.44
C ASN A 62 -18.00 -23.34 -0.78
N GLU A 63 -18.96 -23.95 -0.09
CA GLU A 63 -20.34 -23.51 0.04
C GLU A 63 -20.27 -22.18 0.77
N THR A 64 -19.99 -21.18 -0.04
CA THR A 64 -20.49 -19.83 0.16
C THR A 64 -21.93 -19.98 0.62
N SER A 65 -22.11 -19.69 1.88
CA SER A 65 -23.39 -19.53 2.55
C SER A 65 -24.19 -18.44 1.84
N ASN A 66 -24.80 -18.78 0.71
CA ASN A 66 -25.99 -18.15 0.18
C ASN A 66 -27.11 -19.15 0.42
N LYS A 67 -27.85 -18.91 1.51
CA LYS A 67 -29.18 -19.49 1.67
C LYS A 67 -30.09 -18.86 0.63
N ASP A 68 -31.03 -19.68 0.16
CA ASP A 68 -32.20 -19.36 -0.66
C ASP A 68 -31.98 -19.42 -2.18
N SER A 69 -31.88 -20.65 -2.70
CA SER A 69 -32.66 -21.06 -3.88
C SER A 69 -32.61 -22.58 -4.05
N GLU A 70 -33.75 -23.21 -3.83
CA GLU A 70 -34.06 -24.56 -4.31
C GLU A 70 -33.92 -24.61 -5.84
N SER A 71 -33.17 -25.56 -6.37
CA SER A 71 -33.65 -26.44 -7.45
C SER A 71 -32.64 -27.51 -7.81
N ALA A 72 -33.20 -28.66 -8.14
CA ALA A 72 -32.56 -29.96 -8.26
C ALA A 72 -31.65 -30.15 -9.47
N SER A 73 -30.79 -31.17 -9.30
CA SER A 73 -30.34 -32.15 -10.30
C SER A 73 -29.45 -31.68 -11.47
N SER A 74 -28.18 -32.09 -11.48
CA SER A 74 -27.71 -33.31 -12.20
C SER A 74 -26.16 -33.32 -12.27
N PRO A 75 -25.49 -34.50 -12.14
CA PRO A 75 -24.04 -34.61 -12.25
C PRO A 75 -23.65 -34.82 -13.72
N ASN A 76 -23.10 -33.78 -14.35
CA ASN A 76 -22.47 -33.93 -15.65
C ASN A 76 -20.98 -33.61 -15.50
N GLU A 77 -20.17 -34.67 -15.48
CA GLU A 77 -18.72 -34.61 -15.63
C GLU A 77 -18.42 -34.01 -17.01
N GLN A 78 -18.02 -32.74 -17.02
CA GLN A 78 -17.48 -32.09 -18.21
C GLN A 78 -15.98 -31.79 -18.03
N PRO A 79 -15.24 -31.85 -19.15
CA PRO A 79 -13.81 -32.09 -19.18
C PRO A 79 -12.99 -30.83 -18.86
N GLU A 80 -11.75 -31.11 -18.48
CA GLU A 80 -10.73 -30.17 -18.05
C GLU A 80 -10.66 -28.89 -18.89
N ASN A 81 -11.15 -27.81 -18.29
CA ASN A 81 -11.02 -26.46 -18.82
C ASN A 81 -9.54 -26.05 -18.67
N SER A 82 -8.76 -26.22 -19.74
CA SER A 82 -7.36 -25.81 -19.88
C SER A 82 -7.24 -24.29 -20.00
N ALA A 83 -7.87 -23.55 -19.09
CA ALA A 83 -7.67 -22.11 -18.98
C ALA A 83 -6.18 -21.87 -18.67
N SER A 84 -5.56 -21.03 -19.50
CA SER A 84 -4.15 -20.67 -19.38
C SER A 84 -3.87 -20.19 -17.96
N VAL A 85 -2.68 -20.45 -17.43
CA VAL A 85 -2.26 -19.93 -16.12
C VAL A 85 -2.42 -18.41 -16.06
N ALA A 86 -2.29 -17.73 -17.21
CA ALA A 86 -2.56 -16.30 -17.37
C ALA A 86 -4.03 -15.96 -17.07
N ASP A 87 -4.99 -16.74 -17.57
CA ASP A 87 -6.43 -16.51 -17.37
C ASP A 87 -6.80 -16.65 -15.89
N LYS A 88 -6.22 -17.64 -15.20
CA LYS A 88 -6.43 -17.84 -13.76
C LYS A 88 -5.91 -16.67 -12.92
N LEU A 89 -4.79 -16.06 -13.34
CA LEU A 89 -4.22 -14.90 -12.66
C LEU A 89 -5.06 -13.64 -12.94
N THR A 90 -5.52 -13.47 -14.17
CA THR A 90 -6.43 -12.39 -14.56
C THR A 90 -7.74 -12.45 -13.79
N ILE A 91 -8.35 -13.63 -13.66
CA ILE A 91 -9.58 -13.83 -12.88
C ILE A 91 -9.37 -13.41 -11.42
N ARG A 92 -8.28 -13.86 -10.77
CA ARG A 92 -7.98 -13.44 -9.38
C ARG A 92 -7.78 -11.94 -9.23
N TYR A 93 -7.12 -11.32 -10.20
CA TYR A 93 -6.89 -9.88 -10.16
C TYR A 93 -8.21 -9.11 -10.30
N LEU A 94 -9.10 -9.57 -11.19
CA LEU A 94 -10.43 -9.00 -11.34
C LEU A 94 -11.29 -9.19 -10.08
N GLU A 95 -11.25 -10.36 -9.44
CA GLU A 95 -11.93 -10.62 -8.16
C GLU A 95 -11.49 -9.64 -7.07
N GLU A 96 -10.18 -9.39 -6.94
CA GLU A 96 -9.67 -8.45 -5.94
C GLU A 96 -10.08 -7.00 -6.27
N ILE A 97 -10.10 -6.61 -7.54
CA ILE A 97 -10.62 -5.30 -7.96
C ILE A 97 -12.10 -5.16 -7.60
N MET A 98 -12.93 -6.17 -7.84
CA MET A 98 -14.34 -6.11 -7.49
C MET A 98 -14.53 -5.94 -5.98
N LYS A 99 -13.77 -6.68 -5.18
CA LYS A 99 -13.79 -6.57 -3.72
C LYS A 99 -13.39 -5.17 -3.25
N GLN A 100 -12.36 -4.57 -3.86
CA GLN A 100 -11.98 -3.19 -3.57
C GLN A 100 -13.09 -2.19 -3.93
N LYS A 101 -13.77 -2.39 -5.08
CA LYS A 101 -14.92 -1.56 -5.47
C LYS A 101 -16.06 -1.63 -4.47
N GLU A 102 -16.39 -2.82 -3.95
CA GLU A 102 -17.43 -2.97 -2.91
C GLU A 102 -17.10 -2.21 -1.63
N ILE A 103 -15.83 -2.23 -1.20
CA ILE A 103 -15.37 -1.46 -0.03
C ILE A 103 -15.56 0.04 -0.26
N ILE A 104 -15.20 0.54 -1.44
CA ILE A 104 -15.36 1.96 -1.80
C ILE A 104 -16.84 2.35 -1.81
N ILE A 105 -17.71 1.53 -2.41
CA ILE A 105 -19.16 1.78 -2.43
C ILE A 105 -19.70 1.88 -1.00
N LYS A 106 -19.32 0.95 -0.12
CA LYS A 106 -19.73 0.97 1.28
C LYS A 106 -19.28 2.24 2.01
N GLN A 107 -18.07 2.72 1.74
CA GLN A 107 -17.57 3.98 2.31
C GLN A 107 -18.37 5.19 1.79
N GLN A 108 -18.67 5.22 0.48
CA GLN A 108 -19.49 6.27 -0.11
C GLN A 108 -20.90 6.30 0.49
N ASP A 109 -21.54 5.14 0.68
CA ASP A 109 -22.85 5.05 1.32
C ASP A 109 -22.84 5.60 2.76
N GLN A 110 -21.77 5.31 3.52
CA GLN A 110 -21.59 5.87 4.87
C GLN A 110 -21.44 7.40 4.83
N THR A 111 -20.67 7.94 3.88
CA THR A 111 -20.54 9.39 3.71
C THR A 111 -21.86 10.04 3.31
N ILE A 112 -22.61 9.44 2.38
CA ILE A 112 -23.93 9.91 1.97
C ILE A 112 -24.88 9.95 3.16
N GLN A 113 -24.86 8.90 4.01
CA GLN A 113 -25.70 8.85 5.20
C GLN A 113 -25.32 9.95 6.21
N ALA A 114 -24.03 10.14 6.49
CA ALA A 114 -23.57 11.19 7.39
C ALA A 114 -23.97 12.60 6.91
N LEU A 115 -23.89 12.85 5.60
CA LEU A 115 -24.32 14.12 5.01
C LEU A 115 -25.84 14.33 5.11
N LYS A 116 -26.64 13.27 4.91
CA LYS A 116 -28.10 13.33 5.13
C LYS A 116 -28.43 13.68 6.57
N ASP A 117 -27.73 13.08 7.54
CA ASP A 117 -27.93 13.36 8.96
C ASP A 117 -27.57 14.81 9.32
N GLN A 118 -26.48 15.35 8.75
CA GLN A 118 -26.12 16.77 8.90
C GLN A 118 -27.21 17.71 8.36
N ILE A 119 -27.79 17.42 7.19
CA ILE A 119 -28.89 18.21 6.63
C ILE A 119 -30.11 18.20 7.56
N ILE A 120 -30.43 17.05 8.16
CA ILE A 120 -31.54 16.93 9.12
C ILE A 120 -31.29 17.81 10.36
N LEU A 121 -30.08 17.74 10.93
CA LEU A 121 -29.68 18.57 12.08
C LEU A 121 -29.75 20.07 11.77
N MET A 122 -29.24 20.50 10.60
CA MET A 122 -29.32 21.91 10.19
C MET A 122 -30.76 22.41 10.08
N LYS A 123 -31.69 21.59 9.57
CA LYS A 123 -33.12 21.92 9.51
C LYS A 123 -33.73 22.07 10.91
N GLN A 124 -33.36 21.20 11.85
CA GLN A 124 -33.81 21.30 13.24
C GLN A 124 -33.32 22.59 13.91
N VAL A 125 -32.04 22.94 13.75
CA VAL A 125 -31.47 24.19 14.31
C VAL A 125 -32.17 25.42 13.72
N ALA A 126 -32.41 25.43 12.41
CA ALA A 126 -33.12 26.52 11.74
C ALA A 126 -34.56 26.70 12.26
N SER A 127 -35.26 25.60 12.58
CA SER A 127 -36.61 25.68 13.14
C SER A 127 -36.63 26.30 14.55
N GLN A 128 -35.63 26.05 15.38
CA GLN A 128 -35.55 26.58 16.75
C GLN A 128 -35.15 28.05 16.82
N THR A 129 -34.48 28.58 15.80
CA THR A 129 -34.02 29.99 15.78
C THR A 129 -35.12 31.00 15.43
N THR A 130 -36.33 30.55 15.10
CA THR A 130 -37.45 31.44 14.72
C THR A 130 -38.29 31.95 15.91
N VAL A 131 -38.01 31.50 17.14
CA VAL A 131 -38.70 32.01 18.32
C VAL A 131 -38.08 33.34 18.74
N SER A 132 -38.45 34.42 18.04
CA SER A 132 -38.10 35.78 18.43
C SER A 132 -38.65 36.05 19.84
N PRO A 133 -37.81 36.31 20.86
CA PRO A 133 -38.32 36.73 22.15
C PRO A 133 -39.02 38.08 21.95
N LYS A 134 -40.34 38.12 22.21
CA LYS A 134 -41.04 39.38 22.46
C LYS A 134 -40.45 39.97 23.73
N ILE A 135 -39.37 40.74 23.59
CA ILE A 135 -38.84 41.57 24.66
C ILE A 135 -39.84 42.71 24.81
N SER A 136 -40.73 42.57 25.78
CA SER A 136 -41.55 43.65 26.29
C SER A 136 -40.64 44.81 26.65
N ALA A 137 -40.89 45.96 26.01
CA ALA A 137 -40.15 47.19 26.21
C ALA A 137 -40.16 47.59 27.70
N SER A 138 -39.01 47.45 28.36
CA SER A 138 -38.73 48.09 29.64
C SER A 138 -37.80 49.27 29.37
N THR A 139 -38.37 50.46 29.44
CA THR A 139 -37.68 51.74 29.38
C THR A 139 -36.80 51.93 30.61
N HIS A 140 -35.49 51.69 30.49
CA HIS A 140 -34.51 52.31 31.37
C HIS A 140 -33.55 53.18 30.56
N LYS A 141 -33.72 54.49 30.73
CA LYS A 141 -32.80 55.52 30.26
C LYS A 141 -31.49 55.39 31.04
N HIS A 142 -30.41 54.99 30.39
CA HIS A 142 -29.07 55.23 30.91
C HIS A 142 -28.20 55.83 29.80
N THR A 143 -27.96 57.12 29.94
CA THR A 143 -27.08 57.95 29.15
C THR A 143 -25.62 57.67 29.55
N ILE A 144 -24.78 57.23 28.62
CA ILE A 144 -23.30 57.20 28.75
C ILE A 144 -22.69 57.55 27.37
N PRO A 145 -21.56 58.28 27.31
CA PRO A 145 -21.35 59.31 26.31
C PRO A 145 -20.60 58.85 25.05
N VAL A 146 -20.88 59.57 23.98
CA VAL A 146 -20.20 59.57 22.69
C VAL A 146 -18.75 60.03 22.88
N MET A 147 -17.79 59.15 22.57
CA MET A 147 -16.44 59.58 22.20
C MET A 147 -16.29 59.56 20.68
N ASN A 148 -16.01 60.76 20.21
CA ASN A 148 -15.77 61.22 18.86
C ASN A 148 -14.31 61.00 18.48
N THR A 149 -14.02 60.29 17.38
CA THR A 149 -12.77 60.43 16.63
C THR A 149 -12.96 60.16 15.14
N ASN A 150 -13.15 61.24 14.39
CA ASN A 150 -12.40 61.65 13.19
C ASN A 150 -12.18 60.63 12.06
N ASN A 151 -12.93 60.86 10.98
CA ASN A 151 -12.45 61.13 9.62
C ASN A 151 -11.01 60.72 9.27
N LEU A 152 -10.89 59.71 8.40
CA LEU A 152 -9.75 59.62 7.49
C LEU A 152 -10.26 59.38 6.06
N HIS A 153 -10.22 60.49 5.32
CA HIS A 153 -10.37 60.64 3.89
C HIS A 153 -9.25 59.86 3.17
N VAL A 154 -9.59 58.74 2.54
CA VAL A 154 -8.67 58.00 1.66
C VAL A 154 -8.82 58.58 0.25
N LYS A 155 -7.81 59.36 -0.15
CA LYS A 155 -7.65 59.82 -1.53
C LYS A 155 -7.24 58.67 -2.42
N ASN A 156 -7.99 58.55 -3.50
CA ASN A 156 -7.72 57.76 -4.68
C ASN A 156 -6.47 58.33 -5.38
N SER A 157 -5.42 57.52 -5.57
CA SER A 157 -4.28 57.85 -6.44
C SER A 157 -3.92 56.64 -7.28
N ASN A 158 -4.19 56.76 -8.57
CA ASN A 158 -3.61 55.94 -9.63
C ASN A 158 -2.10 56.22 -9.69
N GLN A 159 -1.26 55.18 -9.55
CA GLN A 159 0.09 55.18 -10.10
C GLN A 159 0.47 53.78 -10.56
N LEU A 160 0.49 53.63 -11.89
CA LEU A 160 1.24 52.64 -12.65
C LEU A 160 2.73 52.87 -12.40
N VAL A 161 3.46 51.88 -11.88
CA VAL A 161 4.86 51.62 -12.25
C VAL A 161 5.17 50.13 -12.07
N ASP A 162 5.75 49.55 -13.13
CA ASP A 162 6.51 48.30 -13.14
C ASP A 162 7.52 48.18 -11.99
N ASN A 163 7.58 46.99 -11.36
CA ASN A 163 8.84 46.24 -11.34
C ASN A 163 8.63 44.86 -10.72
N GLY A 164 9.09 43.84 -11.45
CA GLY A 164 9.18 42.46 -11.00
C GLY A 164 10.27 42.25 -9.95
N ASN A 165 10.19 41.06 -9.35
CA ASN A 165 11.15 40.41 -8.46
C ASN A 165 11.08 40.82 -6.98
N ASN A 166 10.18 40.17 -6.23
CA ASN A 166 10.49 39.58 -4.92
C ASN A 166 9.30 38.77 -4.39
N LEU A 167 9.26 37.48 -4.74
CA LEU A 167 8.23 36.53 -4.34
C LEU A 167 8.81 35.46 -3.40
N MET A 168 9.53 35.83 -2.34
CA MET A 168 9.85 34.86 -1.28
C MET A 168 10.32 35.46 0.08
N GLU A 169 9.70 36.54 0.57
CA GLU A 169 10.12 37.07 1.89
C GLU A 169 9.00 37.69 2.76
N SER A 170 7.74 37.32 2.53
CA SER A 170 6.59 37.92 3.25
C SER A 170 5.89 37.03 4.29
N TYR A 171 6.46 35.87 4.68
CA TYR A 171 5.79 34.95 5.61
C TYR A 171 6.13 35.09 7.11
N GLN A 172 6.96 36.05 7.54
CA GLN A 172 7.38 36.09 8.97
C GLN A 172 7.09 37.37 9.76
N LYS A 173 6.28 38.31 9.25
CA LYS A 173 6.01 39.55 10.01
C LYS A 173 4.54 39.99 9.99
N ARG A 174 3.65 39.14 10.50
CA ARG A 174 2.29 39.51 10.94
C ARG A 174 1.89 38.75 12.20
N GLN A 175 2.59 38.99 13.30
CA GLN A 175 2.06 38.76 14.65
C GLN A 175 1.96 40.13 15.34
N SER A 176 0.92 40.87 14.96
CA SER A 176 0.54 42.13 15.59
C SER A 176 -0.93 41.98 15.98
N THR A 177 -1.12 41.72 17.28
CA THR A 177 -2.24 42.14 18.13
C THR A 177 -3.50 42.61 17.40
N ASN A 178 -4.28 41.68 16.85
CA ASN A 178 -5.69 41.87 16.61
C ASN A 178 -6.43 40.78 17.36
N GLN A 179 -7.16 41.17 18.41
CA GLN A 179 -8.17 40.32 19.05
C GLN A 179 -9.29 40.06 18.03
N HIS A 180 -9.04 39.13 17.11
CA HIS A 180 -10.10 38.61 16.27
C HIS A 180 -11.06 37.84 17.18
N GLN A 181 -12.25 38.40 17.37
CA GLN A 181 -13.37 37.71 18.01
C GLN A 181 -13.51 36.33 17.35
N ILE A 182 -13.33 35.28 18.15
CA ILE A 182 -13.49 33.90 17.71
C ILE A 182 -14.97 33.74 17.35
N THR A 183 -15.27 33.79 16.05
CA THR A 183 -16.61 33.49 15.56
C THR A 183 -16.80 31.97 15.56
N SER A 184 -18.02 31.50 15.80
CA SER A 184 -18.36 30.07 15.75
C SER A 184 -17.99 29.42 14.41
N LYS A 185 -18.02 30.18 13.31
CA LYS A 185 -17.55 29.75 11.99
C LYS A 185 -16.04 29.46 11.94
N SER A 186 -15.23 30.24 12.66
CA SER A 186 -13.78 30.03 12.76
C SER A 186 -13.44 28.71 13.48
N VAL A 187 -14.18 28.41 14.56
CA VAL A 187 -14.01 27.16 15.32
C VAL A 187 -14.41 25.95 14.48
N ALA A 188 -15.55 26.00 13.78
CA ALA A 188 -16.01 24.90 12.93
C ALA A 188 -15.01 24.59 11.80
N GLY A 189 -14.44 25.62 11.16
CA GLY A 189 -13.40 25.45 10.15
C GLY A 189 -12.12 24.81 10.70
N ALA A 190 -11.68 25.22 11.89
CA ALA A 190 -10.51 24.64 12.55
C ALA A 190 -10.72 23.17 12.94
N VAL A 191 -11.90 22.82 13.44
CA VAL A 191 -12.26 21.44 13.80
C VAL A 191 -12.29 20.53 12.57
N HIS A 192 -12.96 20.95 11.49
CA HIS A 192 -12.98 20.16 10.24
C HIS A 192 -11.59 20.03 9.59
N GLY A 193 -10.75 21.07 9.69
CA GLY A 193 -9.37 21.03 9.22
C GLY A 193 -8.52 20.01 10.00
N ALA A 194 -8.65 19.99 11.33
CA ALA A 194 -7.94 19.02 12.18
C ALA A 194 -8.42 17.58 11.93
N GLU A 195 -9.73 17.38 11.79
CA GLU A 195 -10.33 16.06 11.52
C GLU A 195 -9.93 15.52 10.14
N SER A 196 -9.92 16.37 9.10
CA SER A 196 -9.48 15.98 7.76
C SER A 196 -8.00 15.61 7.74
N LEU A 197 -7.14 16.35 8.45
CA LEU A 197 -5.72 16.02 8.57
C LEU A 197 -5.51 14.68 9.27
N GLN A 198 -6.26 14.41 10.34
CA GLN A 198 -6.22 13.14 11.06
C GLN A 198 -6.59 11.96 10.14
N ILE A 199 -7.67 12.10 9.36
CA ILE A 199 -8.12 11.08 8.40
C ILE A 199 -7.06 10.84 7.32
N CYS A 200 -6.46 11.90 6.76
CA CYS A 200 -5.35 11.77 5.80
C CYS A 200 -4.15 11.03 6.42
N GLN A 201 -3.80 11.33 7.67
CA GLN A 201 -2.73 10.65 8.40
C GLN A 201 -3.05 9.15 8.56
N ASP A 202 -4.29 8.83 8.91
CA ASP A 202 -4.75 7.46 9.12
C ASP A 202 -4.78 6.66 7.81
N ILE A 203 -5.18 7.27 6.69
CA ILE A 203 -5.13 6.65 5.35
C ILE A 203 -3.68 6.35 4.95
N ILE A 204 -2.77 7.32 5.13
CA ILE A 204 -1.34 7.13 4.85
C ILE A 204 -0.74 6.02 5.73
N ASN A 205 -1.24 5.85 6.96
CA ASN A 205 -0.80 4.81 7.88
C ASN A 205 -1.44 3.44 7.59
N LEU A 206 -2.65 3.38 7.00
CA LEU A 206 -3.32 2.14 6.59
C LEU A 206 -2.59 1.44 5.43
N GLU A 207 -1.92 2.18 4.57
CA GLU A 207 -1.07 1.63 3.51
C GLU A 207 0.29 1.12 4.02
N ARG A 208 0.68 1.45 5.25
CA ARG A 208 1.86 0.81 5.85
C ARG A 208 1.42 -0.56 6.35
N PRO A 209 1.87 -1.67 5.72
CA PRO A 209 1.56 -2.99 6.23
C PRO A 209 1.95 -3.02 7.70
N THR A 210 0.99 -3.36 8.57
CA THR A 210 1.24 -3.52 10.01
C THR A 210 2.58 -4.21 10.17
N PRO A 211 3.54 -3.63 10.92
CA PRO A 211 4.88 -4.18 11.00
C PRO A 211 4.74 -5.61 11.48
N MET A 212 5.00 -6.57 10.57
CA MET A 212 5.03 -7.99 10.91
C MET A 212 5.83 -8.08 12.20
N THR A 213 5.26 -8.76 13.20
CA THR A 213 5.90 -9.05 14.49
C THR A 213 7.39 -9.24 14.27
N ARG A 214 8.18 -8.22 14.65
CA ARG A 214 9.61 -8.17 14.35
C ARG A 214 10.19 -9.44 14.94
N ARG A 215 10.61 -10.37 14.07
CA ARG A 215 11.34 -11.55 14.52
C ARG A 215 12.49 -11.03 15.37
N SER A 216 12.67 -11.56 16.57
CA SER A 216 13.81 -11.23 17.41
C SER A 216 15.07 -11.67 16.68
N ILE A 217 15.78 -10.71 16.07
CA ILE A 217 17.05 -10.94 15.39
C ILE A 217 18.14 -10.92 16.45
N LEU A 218 18.87 -12.03 16.59
CA LEU A 218 20.08 -12.09 17.40
C LEU A 218 21.20 -11.36 16.66
N ILE A 219 21.78 -10.33 17.31
CA ILE A 219 22.91 -9.56 16.78
C ILE A 219 24.15 -9.93 17.60
N GLY A 220 25.10 -10.62 16.97
CA GLY A 220 26.40 -10.91 17.59
C GLY A 220 27.30 -9.68 17.57
N LYS A 221 27.88 -9.31 18.73
CA LYS A 221 28.79 -8.16 18.90
C LYS A 221 30.26 -8.57 19.13
N ASN A 222 30.64 -9.81 18.81
CA ASN A 222 31.97 -10.29 19.16
C ASN A 222 33.00 -9.92 18.08
N GLU A 223 33.73 -8.82 18.31
CA GLU A 223 34.78 -8.32 17.42
C GLU A 223 36.07 -9.17 17.46
N ASN A 224 36.26 -10.02 18.49
CA ASN A 224 37.49 -10.78 18.74
C ASN A 224 37.35 -12.29 18.45
N SER A 225 36.73 -12.66 17.33
CA SER A 225 36.37 -14.06 17.03
C SER A 225 37.37 -14.81 16.12
N THR A 226 38.64 -14.89 16.50
CA THR A 226 39.59 -15.79 15.80
C THR A 226 39.32 -17.28 16.06
N ASN A 227 38.62 -17.63 17.17
CA ASN A 227 38.40 -19.01 17.62
C ASN A 227 36.94 -19.52 17.57
N PHE A 228 36.04 -18.87 16.82
CA PHE A 228 34.66 -19.40 16.69
C PHE A 228 34.58 -20.50 15.62
N PRO A 229 33.92 -21.64 15.91
CA PRO A 229 33.81 -22.77 14.97
C PRO A 229 32.93 -22.47 13.75
N PHE A 230 32.17 -21.38 13.80
CA PHE A 230 31.35 -20.90 12.68
C PHE A 230 31.75 -19.46 12.36
N LYS A 231 32.07 -19.20 11.10
CA LYS A 231 32.24 -17.84 10.60
C LYS A 231 30.84 -17.32 10.25
N ALA A 232 30.46 -16.16 10.75
CA ALA A 232 29.31 -15.46 10.19
C ALA A 232 29.52 -15.37 8.67
N ALA A 233 28.45 -15.55 7.88
CA ALA A 233 28.51 -15.16 6.48
C ALA A 233 28.95 -13.69 6.48
N ARG A 234 30.22 -13.44 6.15
CA ARG A 234 30.75 -12.08 6.12
C ARG A 234 29.76 -11.33 5.24
N ARG A 235 29.27 -10.17 5.68
CA ARG A 235 28.68 -9.16 4.79
C ARG A 235 29.78 -8.58 3.86
N HIS A 236 30.62 -9.46 3.32
CA HIS A 236 31.58 -9.26 2.24
C HIS A 236 31.00 -9.75 0.92
N ILE A 237 29.69 -9.99 0.85
CA ILE A 237 29.00 -9.47 -0.33
C ILE A 237 29.05 -7.97 -0.07
N SER A 238 30.08 -7.31 -0.63
CA SER A 238 30.06 -5.88 -0.93
C SER A 238 28.61 -5.50 -1.14
N ASN A 239 28.09 -4.49 -0.44
CA ASN A 239 26.72 -4.02 -0.68
C ASN A 239 26.69 -3.55 -2.14
N GLU A 240 26.51 -4.46 -3.07
CA GLU A 240 26.57 -4.21 -4.48
C GLU A 240 25.17 -3.81 -4.87
N LYS A 241 25.08 -2.63 -5.47
CA LYS A 241 23.85 -2.20 -6.10
C LYS A 241 23.90 -2.64 -7.55
N HIS A 242 22.77 -3.14 -8.01
CA HIS A 242 22.58 -3.52 -9.40
C HIS A 242 21.68 -2.49 -10.07
N TYR A 243 22.22 -1.82 -11.07
CA TYR A 243 21.49 -0.88 -11.91
C TYR A 243 21.22 -1.52 -13.26
N HIS A 244 20.01 -1.33 -13.76
CA HIS A 244 19.64 -1.73 -15.10
C HIS A 244 19.62 -0.46 -15.94
N VAL A 245 20.53 -0.41 -16.91
CA VAL A 245 20.64 0.73 -17.82
C VAL A 245 20.12 0.32 -19.18
N THR A 246 19.23 1.12 -19.73
CA THR A 246 18.50 0.85 -20.97
C THR A 246 18.69 1.97 -21.98
N ASN A 247 18.18 1.76 -23.20
CA ASN A 247 18.27 2.74 -24.29
C ASN A 247 19.71 3.10 -24.71
N LEU A 248 20.62 2.14 -24.61
CA LEU A 248 21.98 2.27 -25.14
C LEU A 248 21.99 1.85 -26.62
N GLU A 249 23.01 2.29 -27.36
CA GLU A 249 23.20 1.89 -28.75
C GLU A 249 23.31 0.35 -28.88
N PRO A 250 22.67 -0.28 -29.88
CA PRO A 250 22.70 -1.74 -30.10
C PRO A 250 24.12 -2.35 -30.08
N GLU A 251 25.04 -1.65 -30.74
CA GLU A 251 26.42 -2.07 -31.00
C GLU A 251 27.37 -1.73 -29.86
N ILE A 252 26.85 -1.27 -28.71
CA ILE A 252 27.71 -0.89 -27.59
C ILE A 252 28.58 -2.08 -27.13
N ASP A 253 29.88 -1.80 -27.04
CA ASP A 253 30.88 -2.71 -26.52
C ASP A 253 30.96 -2.56 -24.99
N THR A 254 30.65 -3.64 -24.28
CA THR A 254 30.68 -3.67 -22.81
C THR A 254 32.07 -3.43 -22.24
N ALA A 255 33.14 -3.76 -22.98
CA ALA A 255 34.51 -3.50 -22.52
C ALA A 255 34.79 -1.99 -22.48
N LYS A 256 34.50 -1.28 -23.58
CA LYS A 256 34.62 0.18 -23.66
C LYS A 256 33.77 0.90 -22.61
N LEU A 257 32.53 0.44 -22.40
CA LEU A 257 31.65 1.01 -21.37
C LEU A 257 32.21 0.77 -19.96
N SER A 258 32.70 -0.43 -19.67
CA SER A 258 33.35 -0.74 -18.39
C SER A 258 34.57 0.15 -18.15
N ASP A 259 35.43 0.31 -19.15
CA ASP A 259 36.65 1.13 -19.02
C ASP A 259 36.34 2.63 -18.88
N TYR A 260 35.27 3.12 -19.49
CA TYR A 260 34.76 4.46 -19.25
C TYR A 260 34.27 4.63 -17.80
N LEU A 261 33.42 3.73 -17.31
CA LEU A 261 32.81 3.82 -15.98
C LEU A 261 33.81 3.59 -14.84
N LYS A 262 34.89 2.83 -15.07
CA LYS A 262 35.98 2.63 -14.11
C LYS A 262 36.69 3.92 -13.69
N LYS A 263 36.59 4.99 -14.48
CA LYS A 263 37.10 6.32 -14.12
C LYS A 263 36.36 6.93 -12.92
N PHE A 264 35.10 6.52 -12.70
CA PHE A 264 34.25 6.99 -11.61
C PHE A 264 34.15 5.96 -10.47
N ALA A 265 34.09 4.67 -10.82
CA ALA A 265 33.94 3.55 -9.89
C ALA A 265 34.88 2.38 -10.30
N PRO A 266 36.09 2.25 -9.71
CA PRO A 266 37.11 1.29 -10.15
C PRO A 266 36.66 -0.18 -10.11
N ASN A 267 35.74 -0.53 -9.21
CA ASN A 267 35.29 -1.89 -8.97
C ASN A 267 33.97 -2.22 -9.70
N ILE A 268 33.64 -1.48 -10.76
CA ILE A 268 32.41 -1.66 -11.51
C ILE A 268 32.46 -2.91 -12.41
N GLN A 269 31.36 -3.66 -12.44
CA GLN A 269 31.16 -4.76 -13.37
C GLN A 269 29.99 -4.44 -14.30
N VAL A 270 30.18 -4.68 -15.60
CA VAL A 270 29.18 -4.42 -16.64
C VAL A 270 28.86 -5.74 -17.34
N GLN A 271 27.57 -6.09 -17.42
CA GLN A 271 27.09 -7.30 -18.07
C GLN A 271 26.03 -6.94 -19.12
N LYS A 272 26.23 -7.33 -20.38
CA LYS A 272 25.21 -7.16 -21.44
C LYS A 272 23.99 -8.04 -21.12
N LEU A 273 22.81 -7.47 -21.22
CA LEU A 273 21.53 -8.18 -21.07
C LEU A 273 20.89 -8.38 -22.44
N ASN A 274 19.99 -9.36 -22.53
CA ASN A 274 19.19 -9.58 -23.72
C ASN A 274 18.04 -8.58 -23.75
N SER A 275 18.16 -7.54 -24.58
CA SER A 275 17.12 -6.54 -24.79
C SER A 275 15.94 -7.12 -25.57
N ARG A 276 14.75 -6.52 -25.42
CA ARG A 276 13.54 -6.95 -26.12
C ARG A 276 13.63 -6.67 -27.63
N GLN A 277 14.30 -5.59 -28.02
CA GLN A 277 14.52 -5.20 -29.42
C GLN A 277 16.03 -4.92 -29.60
N PRO A 278 16.87 -5.96 -29.74
CA PRO A 278 18.32 -5.82 -29.77
C PRO A 278 18.84 -5.01 -30.96
N GLU A 279 18.05 -4.86 -32.03
CA GLU A 279 18.37 -4.03 -33.20
C GLU A 279 18.15 -2.52 -32.95
N VAL A 280 17.31 -2.17 -31.97
CA VAL A 280 16.93 -0.77 -31.69
C VAL A 280 17.71 -0.23 -30.50
N TYR A 281 17.87 -1.05 -29.46
CA TYR A 281 18.61 -0.67 -28.27
C TYR A 281 19.26 -1.87 -27.60
N SER A 282 20.28 -1.58 -26.78
CA SER A 282 20.89 -2.54 -25.87
C SER A 282 20.61 -2.17 -24.42
N SER A 283 20.77 -3.15 -23.54
CA SER A 283 20.57 -3.00 -22.10
C SER A 283 21.71 -3.68 -21.38
N VAL A 284 22.15 -3.08 -20.28
CA VAL A 284 23.28 -3.58 -19.49
C VAL A 284 22.91 -3.58 -18.02
N LYS A 285 23.39 -4.59 -17.30
CA LYS A 285 23.39 -4.64 -15.84
C LYS A 285 24.73 -4.10 -15.36
N ILE A 286 24.67 -3.13 -14.47
CA ILE A 286 25.84 -2.53 -13.84
C ILE A 286 25.82 -2.92 -12.37
N THR A 287 26.90 -3.53 -11.92
CA THR A 287 27.09 -3.89 -10.51
C THR A 287 28.19 -3.00 -9.95
N VAL A 288 27.86 -2.24 -8.91
CA VAL A 288 28.78 -1.28 -8.29
C VAL A 288 28.70 -1.37 -6.76
N PRO A 289 29.82 -1.20 -6.04
CA PRO A 289 29.79 -1.05 -4.59
C PRO A 289 28.89 0.12 -4.14
N SER A 290 28.15 -0.06 -3.05
CA SER A 290 27.14 0.90 -2.58
C SER A 290 27.75 2.27 -2.23
N ASP A 291 29.00 2.31 -1.79
CA ASP A 291 29.76 3.52 -1.49
C ASP A 291 30.16 4.32 -2.74
N GLU A 292 30.24 3.65 -3.89
CA GLU A 292 30.54 4.28 -5.19
C GLU A 292 29.28 4.57 -6.02
N SER A 293 28.13 4.08 -5.58
CA SER A 293 26.89 4.11 -6.36
C SER A 293 26.40 5.52 -6.74
N ASP A 294 26.57 6.50 -5.86
CA ASP A 294 26.13 7.87 -6.10
C ASP A 294 26.93 8.55 -7.23
N LYS A 295 28.19 8.13 -7.45
CA LYS A 295 29.03 8.65 -8.54
C LYS A 295 28.51 8.22 -9.91
N ILE A 296 28.00 6.99 -9.99
CA ILE A 296 27.46 6.42 -11.23
C ILE A 296 26.05 6.93 -11.50
N LEU A 297 25.29 7.34 -10.48
CA LEU A 297 23.94 7.90 -10.67
C LEU A 297 23.94 9.38 -11.09
N ASN A 298 25.11 10.03 -11.18
CA ASN A 298 25.20 11.40 -11.66
C ASN A 298 24.82 11.48 -13.16
N SER A 299 23.87 12.36 -13.49
CA SER A 299 23.39 12.58 -14.85
C SER A 299 24.48 13.02 -15.83
N GLU A 300 25.58 13.63 -15.36
CA GLU A 300 26.70 14.06 -16.20
C GLU A 300 27.56 12.89 -16.72
N VAL A 301 27.44 11.70 -16.10
CA VAL A 301 28.19 10.49 -16.51
C VAL A 301 27.51 9.78 -17.68
N TRP A 302 26.23 10.04 -17.91
CA TRP A 302 25.42 9.34 -18.92
C TRP A 302 25.11 10.24 -20.11
N PRO A 303 25.07 9.69 -21.35
CA PRO A 303 24.55 10.43 -22.48
C PRO A 303 23.04 10.68 -22.28
N SER A 304 22.53 11.71 -22.97
CA SER A 304 21.10 12.03 -22.94
C SER A 304 20.25 10.82 -23.34
N TYR A 305 19.06 10.70 -22.73
CA TYR A 305 18.06 9.65 -22.98
C TYR A 305 18.38 8.24 -22.44
N VAL A 306 19.49 8.05 -21.73
CA VAL A 306 19.73 6.82 -20.97
C VAL A 306 18.87 6.80 -19.70
N ILE A 307 18.27 5.64 -19.40
CA ILE A 307 17.39 5.39 -18.24
C ILE A 307 17.95 4.22 -17.44
#